data_AF-A0A8X7Z5W0-F1
#
_entry.id   AF-A0A8X7Z5W0-F1
#
_cell.length_a   1.000
_cell.length_b   1.000
_cell.length_c   1.000
_cell.angle_alpha   90.00
_cell.angle_beta   90.00
_cell.angle_gamma   90.00
#
_symmetry.space_group_name_H-M   'P 1'
#
loop_
_entity.id
_entity.type
_entity.pdbx_description
1 polymer ?
#
loop_
_entity_poly.entity_id
_entity_poly.type
_entity_poly.pdbx_seq_one_letter_code
_entity_poly.pdbx_strand_id
1 'polypeptide(L)'
;MARMAAFVCALIICIAIVPAAYGEYYTKSRHVPRKEKVTRLHFFLHDILSGKNPSAVKVAGSNRTEGDKSPTPFGSVYAIDDLLKAGPEPDSKTIGNAQGLYLSSSQDYSKFTIVMCVDFGFTEGKLKGSSFSVFSRNPVTEADREVAVVGGRGKFRMARGFAKVKTSHFNATNGDAVLEYKNSKRVNLQFITMGSYVVNLFLNLTVLPVFLVQGQRRKKMVKATLVLLVISLVGVMQWAKSTNAESWASRLEAEKENVTNLQFYFHDILSGKNPTAIKVAQPSADNKSPTLFGSIMMADDPLTEGPDPSSKPVGRAQGIYGSAGQNELALIMAMNFAFTDGIYNGSCISLLGKNPAMNPVREMPIVGGTGLFRFARGYAVAQTYWLDVTTGDAIVGYNVTVVH
;
A
#
# COMPACT_ATOMS: atom_id res chain seq x y z
N MET A 1 -54.74 17.57 39.00
CA MET A 1 -54.68 16.69 37.81
C MET A 1 -54.15 17.41 36.56
N ALA A 2 -54.83 18.43 36.00
CA ALA A 2 -54.47 19.04 34.69
C ALA A 2 -52.98 19.34 34.45
N ARG A 3 -52.26 19.96 35.40
CA ARG A 3 -50.80 20.24 35.26
C ARG A 3 -49.93 18.99 35.07
N MET A 4 -50.34 17.85 35.63
CA MET A 4 -49.61 16.58 35.50
C MET A 4 -49.86 15.93 34.13
N ALA A 5 -51.09 16.01 33.63
CA ALA A 5 -51.41 15.59 32.26
C ALA A 5 -50.65 16.41 31.21
N ALA A 6 -50.54 17.73 31.38
CA ALA A 6 -49.76 18.58 30.50
C ALA A 6 -48.26 18.19 30.46
N PHE A 7 -47.67 17.86 31.62
CA PHE A 7 -46.27 17.44 31.70
C PHE A 7 -46.04 16.06 31.05
N VAL A 8 -46.97 15.11 31.24
CA VAL A 8 -46.92 13.79 30.58
C VAL A 8 -47.09 13.92 29.06
N CYS A 9 -48.02 14.73 28.57
CA CYS A 9 -48.16 15.01 27.14
C CYS A 9 -46.90 15.64 26.55
N ALA A 10 -46.30 16.61 27.26
CA ALA A 10 -45.02 17.19 26.83
C ALA A 10 -43.89 16.15 26.76
N LEU A 11 -43.80 15.24 27.73
CA LEU A 11 -42.81 14.15 27.73
C LEU A 11 -43.01 13.19 26.54
N ILE A 12 -44.26 12.80 26.27
CA ILE A 12 -44.63 11.92 25.14
C ILE A 12 -44.31 12.61 23.81
N ILE A 13 -44.61 13.91 23.67
CA ILE A 13 -44.28 14.70 22.49
C ILE A 13 -42.75 14.81 22.30
N CYS A 14 -41.99 15.03 23.37
CA CYS A 14 -40.52 15.01 23.29
C CYS A 14 -39.99 13.65 22.84
N ILE A 15 -40.50 12.54 23.37
CA ILE A 15 -40.11 11.18 22.96
C ILE A 15 -40.48 10.90 21.50
N ALA A 16 -41.62 11.40 21.01
CA ALA A 16 -42.06 11.26 19.62
C ALA A 16 -41.34 12.20 18.62
N ILE A 17 -40.70 13.27 19.10
CA ILE A 17 -39.96 14.25 18.28
C ILE A 17 -38.45 13.96 18.24
N VAL A 18 -37.90 13.13 19.13
CA VAL A 18 -36.58 12.51 18.89
C VAL A 18 -36.69 11.76 17.56
N PRO A 19 -35.95 12.15 16.51
CA PRO A 19 -35.90 11.34 15.30
C PRO A 19 -35.34 9.99 15.71
N ALA A 20 -36.09 8.91 15.49
CA ALA A 20 -35.58 7.58 15.76
C ALA A 20 -34.35 7.37 14.88
N ALA A 21 -33.18 7.59 15.46
CA ALA A 21 -31.88 7.46 14.82
C ALA A 21 -31.53 5.97 14.69
N TYR A 22 -32.38 5.26 13.93
CA TYR A 22 -31.96 4.15 13.11
C TYR A 22 -30.76 4.65 12.32
N GLY A 23 -29.56 4.36 12.82
CA GLY A 23 -28.34 4.68 12.09
C GLY A 23 -28.45 4.01 10.74
N GLU A 24 -28.51 4.79 9.66
CA GLU A 24 -28.51 4.26 8.30
C GLU A 24 -27.15 3.60 8.04
N TYR A 25 -27.01 2.35 8.51
CA TYR A 25 -25.92 1.47 8.14
C TYR A 25 -25.83 1.50 6.62
N TYR A 26 -24.65 1.88 6.11
CA TYR A 26 -24.43 2.23 4.69
C TYR A 26 -24.40 0.96 3.81
N THR A 27 -25.53 0.26 3.77
CA THR A 27 -25.78 -1.09 3.24
C THR A 27 -25.73 -1.17 1.72
N LYS A 28 -25.54 -0.04 1.02
CA LYS A 28 -25.38 0.02 -0.44
C LYS A 28 -23.94 -0.25 -0.92
N SER A 29 -23.18 -1.04 -0.16
CA SER A 29 -21.86 -1.58 -0.50
C SER A 29 -21.94 -2.70 -1.55
N ARG A 30 -22.51 -2.42 -2.73
CA ARG A 30 -22.57 -3.38 -3.84
C ARG A 30 -21.16 -3.74 -4.32
N HIS A 31 -20.80 -5.02 -4.20
CA HIS A 31 -19.69 -5.59 -4.96
C HIS A 31 -20.05 -5.54 -6.45
N VAL A 32 -19.42 -4.63 -7.18
CA VAL A 32 -19.52 -4.55 -8.64
C VAL A 32 -18.22 -5.09 -9.23
N PRO A 33 -18.23 -6.24 -9.93
CA PRO A 33 -17.06 -6.73 -10.65
C PRO A 33 -16.55 -5.66 -11.62
N ARG A 34 -15.31 -5.19 -11.41
CA ARG A 34 -14.66 -4.18 -12.24
C ARG A 34 -13.44 -4.83 -12.89
N LYS A 35 -13.34 -4.82 -14.22
CA LYS A 35 -12.07 -5.19 -14.88
C LYS A 35 -10.96 -4.29 -14.32
N GLU A 36 -9.91 -4.92 -13.82
CA GLU A 36 -8.80 -4.24 -13.16
C GLU A 36 -8.06 -3.27 -14.08
N LYS A 37 -7.37 -2.32 -13.46
CA LYS A 37 -6.72 -1.19 -14.13
C LYS A 37 -5.38 -0.88 -13.47
N VAL A 38 -4.30 -1.37 -14.06
CA VAL A 38 -2.95 -0.86 -13.76
C VAL A 38 -2.94 0.64 -14.08
N THR A 39 -2.61 1.45 -13.07
CA THR A 39 -2.46 2.90 -13.17
C THR A 39 -1.01 3.26 -12.90
N ARG A 40 -0.43 4.09 -13.76
CA ARG A 40 0.95 4.57 -13.62
C ARG A 40 0.95 6.00 -13.11
N LEU A 41 1.74 6.27 -12.09
CA LEU A 41 1.92 7.59 -11.49
C LEU A 41 3.40 7.99 -11.59
N HIS A 42 3.65 9.29 -11.71
CA HIS A 42 4.96 9.92 -11.52
C HIS A 42 4.74 11.27 -10.86
N PHE A 43 5.38 11.50 -9.72
CA PHE A 43 5.30 12.74 -8.92
C PHE A 43 6.49 12.80 -7.94
N PHE A 44 6.61 13.90 -7.21
CA PHE A 44 7.62 14.10 -6.18
C PHE A 44 6.96 14.39 -4.83
N LEU A 45 7.44 13.74 -3.78
CA LEU A 45 7.14 14.02 -2.38
C LEU A 45 8.19 15.00 -1.84
N HIS A 46 7.76 16.04 -1.12
CA HIS A 46 8.63 17.02 -0.46
C HIS A 46 8.43 16.89 1.05
N ASP A 47 9.38 16.24 1.72
CA ASP A 47 9.43 15.92 3.17
C ASP A 47 10.37 16.93 3.83
N ILE A 48 9.80 17.88 4.59
CA ILE A 48 10.50 19.05 5.11
C ILE A 48 10.40 19.05 6.64
N LEU A 49 11.52 18.78 7.30
CA LEU A 49 11.65 18.78 8.76
C LEU A 49 12.12 20.14 9.28
N SER A 50 12.69 20.99 8.42
CA SER A 50 13.36 22.23 8.80
C SER A 50 12.60 23.52 8.47
N GLY A 51 13.18 24.65 8.88
CA GLY A 51 12.63 25.98 8.64
C GLY A 51 11.53 26.38 9.63
N LYS A 52 10.68 27.34 9.22
CA LYS A 52 9.58 27.87 10.05
C LYS A 52 8.26 27.10 9.90
N ASN A 53 8.08 26.46 8.75
CA ASN A 53 6.86 25.77 8.35
C ASN A 53 7.20 24.33 7.88
N PRO A 54 7.69 23.44 8.77
CA PRO A 54 7.96 22.06 8.41
C PRO A 54 6.66 21.32 8.05
N SER A 55 6.74 20.37 7.11
CA SER A 55 5.65 19.43 6.79
C SER A 55 5.75 18.14 7.63
N ALA A 56 6.93 17.82 8.13
CA ALA A 56 7.23 16.64 8.94
C ALA A 56 7.70 17.03 10.36
N VAL A 57 7.10 16.43 11.39
CA VAL A 57 7.38 16.76 12.80
C VAL A 57 7.56 15.49 13.61
N LYS A 58 8.65 15.40 14.40
CA LYS A 58 8.89 14.29 15.34
C LYS A 58 7.86 14.34 16.47
N VAL A 59 7.05 13.28 16.58
CA VAL A 59 5.98 13.14 17.59
C VAL A 59 6.32 12.15 18.70
N ALA A 60 7.26 11.23 18.48
CA ALA A 60 7.75 10.29 19.48
C ALA A 60 9.20 9.86 19.21
N GLY A 61 9.83 9.21 20.20
CA GLY A 61 11.22 8.75 20.13
C GLY A 61 11.62 8.01 21.40
N SER A 62 12.66 7.18 21.34
CA SER A 62 13.12 6.43 22.52
C SER A 62 14.22 7.16 23.28
N ASN A 63 14.10 7.25 24.61
CA ASN A 63 15.15 7.76 25.50
C ASN A 63 16.48 6.97 25.35
N ARG A 64 16.46 5.72 24.85
CA ARG A 64 17.68 4.96 24.49
C ARG A 64 18.49 5.61 23.36
N THR A 65 17.94 6.60 22.65
CA THR A 65 18.63 7.38 21.58
C THR A 65 18.85 8.86 21.95
N GLU A 66 18.70 9.19 23.24
CA GLU A 66 18.91 10.56 23.74
C GLU A 66 20.39 10.97 23.60
N GLY A 67 20.64 12.04 22.84
CA GLY A 67 22.00 12.51 22.50
C GLY A 67 22.51 12.08 21.11
N ASP A 68 21.76 11.25 20.37
CA ASP A 68 22.03 10.99 18.95
C ASP A 68 21.87 12.29 18.14
N LYS A 69 22.81 12.52 17.20
CA LYS A 69 22.90 13.74 16.38
C LYS A 69 22.45 13.54 14.93
N SER A 70 22.03 12.33 14.55
CA SER A 70 21.36 12.10 13.28
C SER A 70 20.01 12.85 13.25
N PRO A 71 19.51 13.29 12.06
CA PRO A 71 18.22 13.98 11.97
C PRO A 71 17.02 13.06 12.29
N THR A 72 17.23 11.74 12.18
CA THR A 72 16.18 10.71 12.18
C THR A 72 16.62 9.43 12.94
N PRO A 73 16.99 9.50 14.24
CA PRO A 73 17.56 8.37 14.97
C PRO A 73 16.55 7.22 15.19
N PHE A 74 17.05 5.99 15.35
CA PHE A 74 16.23 4.78 15.50
C PHE A 74 15.13 4.92 16.57
N GLY A 75 13.91 4.46 16.26
CA GLY A 75 12.76 4.65 17.14
C GLY A 75 12.11 6.04 17.08
N SER A 76 12.65 7.00 16.33
CA SER A 76 11.96 8.28 16.10
C SER A 76 10.75 8.10 15.18
N VAL A 77 9.62 8.66 15.59
CA VAL A 77 8.35 8.65 14.82
C VAL A 77 7.99 10.08 14.43
N TYR A 78 7.66 10.28 13.16
CA TYR A 78 7.30 11.56 12.57
C TYR A 78 5.87 11.50 12.04
N ALA A 79 5.09 12.55 12.30
CA ALA A 79 3.83 12.80 11.61
C ALA A 79 4.09 13.75 10.44
N ILE A 80 3.42 13.53 9.30
CA ILE A 80 3.63 14.27 8.05
C ILE A 80 2.33 14.82 7.43
N ASP A 81 2.47 15.96 6.75
CA ASP A 81 1.53 16.48 5.74
C ASP A 81 2.32 17.03 4.53
N ASP A 82 3.08 16.14 3.89
CA ASP A 82 4.07 16.47 2.88
C ASP A 82 3.44 16.82 1.52
N LEU A 83 4.02 17.78 0.80
CA LEU A 83 3.46 18.20 -0.49
C LEU A 83 3.79 17.20 -1.61
N LEU A 84 2.78 16.83 -2.39
CA LEU A 84 2.96 16.11 -3.65
C LEU A 84 3.01 17.12 -4.80
N LYS A 85 4.12 17.13 -5.55
CA LYS A 85 4.39 18.06 -6.64
C LYS A 85 4.69 17.34 -7.96
N ALA A 86 4.49 18.05 -9.07
CA ALA A 86 4.72 17.53 -10.41
C ALA A 86 6.22 17.39 -10.77
N GLY A 87 7.08 18.19 -10.14
CA GLY A 87 8.54 18.20 -10.30
C GLY A 87 9.27 18.32 -8.96
N PRO A 88 10.61 18.19 -8.95
CA PRO A 88 11.43 18.28 -7.74
C PRO A 88 11.61 19.72 -7.24
N GLU A 89 11.21 20.74 -8.00
CA GLU A 89 11.42 22.15 -7.65
C GLU A 89 10.45 22.63 -6.56
N PRO A 90 10.86 23.48 -5.60
CA PRO A 90 9.97 23.95 -4.52
C PRO A 90 8.74 24.76 -4.98
N ASP A 91 8.84 25.46 -6.11
CA ASP A 91 7.76 26.21 -6.76
C ASP A 91 6.91 25.35 -7.71
N SER A 92 7.36 24.12 -8.00
CA SER A 92 6.67 23.18 -8.90
C SER A 92 5.24 22.91 -8.47
N LYS A 93 4.33 22.71 -9.44
CA LYS A 93 2.89 22.60 -9.20
C LYS A 93 2.56 21.48 -8.20
N THR A 94 1.90 21.86 -7.10
CA THR A 94 1.28 20.92 -6.15
C THR A 94 0.10 20.20 -6.81
N ILE A 95 -0.02 18.90 -6.58
CA ILE A 95 -1.09 18.02 -7.11
C ILE A 95 -1.87 17.26 -6.01
N GLY A 96 -1.37 17.34 -4.78
CA GLY A 96 -1.85 16.56 -3.64
C GLY A 96 -0.96 16.75 -2.41
N ASN A 97 -1.20 15.92 -1.41
CA ASN A 97 -0.43 15.84 -0.17
C ASN A 97 -0.33 14.38 0.31
N ALA A 98 0.65 14.08 1.15
CA ALA A 98 0.88 12.77 1.74
C ALA A 98 0.78 12.90 3.27
N GLN A 99 -0.25 12.29 3.85
CA GLN A 99 -0.58 12.40 5.26
C GLN A 99 -0.43 11.06 5.98
N GLY A 100 0.11 11.08 7.19
CA GLY A 100 0.28 9.87 7.99
C GLY A 100 1.52 9.96 8.87
N LEU A 101 2.26 8.86 8.95
CA LEU A 101 3.49 8.78 9.73
C LEU A 101 4.60 8.00 9.02
N TYR A 102 5.85 8.31 9.37
CA TYR A 102 6.98 7.42 9.16
C TYR A 102 7.80 7.26 10.43
N LEU A 103 8.61 6.21 10.47
CA LEU A 103 9.35 5.80 11.66
C LEU A 103 10.73 5.26 11.31
N SER A 104 11.76 5.68 12.04
CA SER A 104 13.15 5.27 11.84
C SER A 104 13.39 3.84 12.35
N SER A 105 13.76 2.95 11.44
CA SER A 105 13.57 1.49 11.56
C SER A 105 14.83 0.64 11.33
N SER A 106 16.00 1.28 11.25
CA SER A 106 17.30 0.60 11.18
C SER A 106 18.13 0.94 12.41
N GLN A 107 18.68 -0.09 13.07
CA GLN A 107 19.77 0.05 14.04
C GLN A 107 21.14 0.23 13.36
N ASP A 108 21.26 -0.14 12.08
CA ASP A 108 22.46 0.13 11.29
C ASP A 108 22.46 1.60 10.87
N TYR A 109 23.29 2.38 11.55
CA TYR A 109 23.50 3.81 11.31
C TYR A 109 24.00 4.15 9.89
N SER A 110 24.57 3.19 9.15
CA SER A 110 24.94 3.40 7.74
C SER A 110 23.74 3.30 6.77
N LYS A 111 22.62 2.73 7.22
CA LYS A 111 21.43 2.43 6.42
C LYS A 111 20.19 3.17 6.92
N PHE A 112 20.10 4.48 6.68
CA PHE A 112 18.87 5.22 6.98
C PHE A 112 17.67 4.57 6.26
N THR A 113 16.78 3.97 7.06
CA THR A 113 15.63 3.17 6.63
C THR A 113 14.43 3.58 7.48
N ILE A 114 13.33 3.93 6.84
CA ILE A 114 12.06 4.19 7.50
C ILE A 114 11.02 3.13 7.15
N VAL A 115 10.05 2.90 8.02
CA VAL A 115 8.75 2.32 7.61
C VAL A 115 7.75 3.46 7.47
N MET A 116 6.99 3.45 6.39
CA MET A 116 5.96 4.43 6.09
C MET A 116 4.58 3.84 6.35
N CYS A 117 3.66 4.64 6.90
CA CYS A 117 2.22 4.38 6.96
C CYS A 117 1.49 5.66 6.53
N VAL A 118 1.28 5.83 5.23
CA VAL A 118 0.99 7.14 4.59
C VAL A 118 -0.09 7.04 3.52
N ASP A 119 -1.06 7.97 3.52
CA ASP A 119 -2.09 8.13 2.48
C ASP A 119 -1.68 9.24 1.50
N PHE A 120 -1.49 8.89 0.23
CA PHE A 120 -1.10 9.82 -0.85
C PHE A 120 -2.36 10.37 -1.53
N GLY A 121 -2.86 11.50 -1.03
CA GLY A 121 -4.10 12.14 -1.45
C GLY A 121 -3.93 13.10 -2.62
N PHE A 122 -4.73 12.93 -3.68
CA PHE A 122 -4.76 13.86 -4.81
C PHE A 122 -5.85 14.92 -4.62
N THR A 123 -5.45 16.20 -4.68
CA THR A 123 -6.35 17.37 -4.55
C THR A 123 -6.75 17.96 -5.91
N GLU A 124 -6.10 17.51 -6.99
CA GLU A 124 -6.14 18.11 -8.33
C GLU A 124 -6.38 17.10 -9.47
N GLY A 125 -6.68 17.64 -10.65
CA GLY A 125 -6.80 16.89 -11.91
C GLY A 125 -7.80 15.73 -11.90
N LYS A 126 -7.53 14.70 -12.71
CA LYS A 126 -8.41 13.52 -12.85
C LYS A 126 -8.44 12.63 -11.59
N LEU A 127 -7.52 12.79 -10.65
CA LEU A 127 -7.44 11.96 -9.43
C LEU A 127 -8.07 12.61 -8.19
N LYS A 128 -8.40 13.91 -8.24
CA LYS A 128 -9.02 14.69 -7.15
C LYS A 128 -10.01 13.89 -6.28
N GLY A 129 -9.78 13.88 -4.98
CA GLY A 129 -10.61 13.17 -3.99
C GLY A 129 -10.32 11.66 -3.87
N SER A 130 -9.28 11.16 -4.54
CA SER A 130 -8.79 9.78 -4.42
C SER A 130 -7.41 9.76 -3.78
N SER A 131 -7.07 8.65 -3.12
CA SER A 131 -5.72 8.39 -2.62
C SER A 131 -5.38 6.92 -2.77
N PHE A 132 -4.09 6.59 -2.71
CA PHE A 132 -3.62 5.25 -2.42
C PHE A 132 -2.80 5.29 -1.12
N SER A 133 -2.74 4.17 -0.41
CA SER A 133 -2.09 4.09 0.90
C SER A 133 -0.87 3.18 0.81
N VAL A 134 0.26 3.65 1.33
CA VAL A 134 1.53 2.92 1.43
C VAL A 134 1.71 2.44 2.85
N PHE A 135 1.97 1.14 3.02
CA PHE A 135 2.52 0.60 4.25
C PHE A 135 3.72 -0.28 3.89
N SER A 136 4.93 0.21 4.15
CA SER A 136 6.16 -0.40 3.61
C SER A 136 7.44 0.04 4.30
N ARG A 137 8.46 -0.83 4.35
CA ARG A 137 9.87 -0.46 4.48
C ARG A 137 10.28 0.43 3.30
N ASN A 138 11.12 1.44 3.55
CA ASN A 138 11.69 2.39 2.59
C ASN A 138 13.15 2.70 3.02
N PRO A 139 14.14 2.01 2.44
CA PRO A 139 15.56 2.24 2.73
C PRO A 139 16.08 3.47 1.98
N VAL A 140 15.95 4.66 2.59
CA VAL A 140 16.15 5.98 1.94
C VAL A 140 17.54 6.14 1.28
N THR A 141 18.54 5.40 1.77
CA THR A 141 19.92 5.36 1.26
C THR A 141 20.14 4.44 0.04
N GLU A 142 19.24 3.48 -0.22
CA GLU A 142 19.34 2.57 -1.37
C GLU A 142 18.86 3.26 -2.68
N ALA A 143 19.60 3.09 -3.78
CA ALA A 143 19.40 3.86 -5.02
C ALA A 143 18.19 3.45 -5.87
N ASP A 144 17.87 2.15 -5.90
CA ASP A 144 16.75 1.55 -6.62
C ASP A 144 15.91 0.77 -5.59
N ARG A 145 14.86 1.39 -5.06
CA ARG A 145 14.04 0.82 -3.98
C ARG A 145 12.55 0.91 -4.29
N GLU A 146 11.76 0.06 -3.64
CA GLU A 146 10.31 -0.05 -3.85
C GLU A 146 9.56 0.06 -2.53
N VAL A 147 8.34 0.60 -2.59
CA VAL A 147 7.38 0.63 -1.47
C VAL A 147 6.05 -0.02 -1.88
N ALA A 148 5.47 -0.81 -0.98
CA ALA A 148 4.20 -1.50 -1.19
C ALA A 148 2.99 -0.54 -1.11
N VAL A 149 2.09 -0.64 -2.10
CA VAL A 149 0.76 0.01 -2.08
C VAL A 149 -0.25 -1.03 -1.60
N VAL A 150 -0.84 -0.77 -0.43
CA VAL A 150 -1.65 -1.74 0.33
C VAL A 150 -3.16 -1.46 0.28
N GLY A 151 -3.56 -0.31 -0.25
CA GLY A 151 -4.96 0.10 -0.34
C GLY A 151 -5.18 1.43 -1.05
N GLY A 152 -6.42 1.91 -1.03
CA GLY A 152 -6.78 3.22 -1.57
C GLY A 152 -8.28 3.50 -1.61
N ARG A 153 -8.64 4.78 -1.83
CA ARG A 153 -10.02 5.29 -1.88
C ARG A 153 -10.35 5.99 -3.20
N GLY A 154 -11.63 6.32 -3.39
CA GLY A 154 -12.12 6.97 -4.60
C GLY A 154 -11.88 6.11 -5.85
N LYS A 155 -10.97 6.57 -6.72
CA LYS A 155 -10.57 5.86 -7.96
C LYS A 155 -9.58 4.70 -7.72
N PHE A 156 -8.93 4.64 -6.55
CA PHE A 156 -8.01 3.57 -6.14
C PHE A 156 -8.63 2.56 -5.15
N ARG A 157 -9.96 2.43 -5.10
CA ARG A 157 -10.61 1.38 -4.29
C ARG A 157 -10.10 -0.01 -4.71
N MET A 158 -9.71 -0.82 -3.72
CA MET A 158 -9.06 -2.13 -3.88
C MET A 158 -7.67 -2.08 -4.57
N ALA A 159 -6.98 -0.94 -4.57
CA ALA A 159 -5.62 -0.87 -5.10
C ALA A 159 -4.65 -1.76 -4.32
N ARG A 160 -3.84 -2.50 -5.07
CA ARG A 160 -2.63 -3.19 -4.62
C ARG A 160 -1.51 -2.87 -5.60
N GLY A 161 -0.26 -2.94 -5.15
CA GLY A 161 0.90 -2.84 -6.03
C GLY A 161 2.12 -2.27 -5.34
N PHE A 162 2.89 -1.49 -6.08
CA PHE A 162 4.15 -0.92 -5.62
C PHE A 162 4.45 0.39 -6.36
N ALA A 163 5.27 1.23 -5.74
CA ALA A 163 5.95 2.35 -6.40
C ALA A 163 7.46 2.18 -6.27
N LYS A 164 8.22 2.51 -7.32
CA LYS A 164 9.66 2.76 -7.19
C LYS A 164 9.88 4.15 -6.61
N VAL A 165 10.82 4.27 -5.69
CA VAL A 165 11.18 5.53 -5.03
C VAL A 165 12.65 5.81 -5.30
N LYS A 166 12.99 7.05 -5.66
CA LYS A 166 14.37 7.52 -5.78
C LYS A 166 14.55 8.81 -4.98
N THR A 167 15.64 8.90 -4.23
CA THR A 167 16.06 10.17 -3.60
C THR A 167 16.51 11.15 -4.69
N SER A 168 15.77 12.25 -4.86
CA SER A 168 16.11 13.34 -5.78
C SER A 168 16.94 14.43 -5.09
N HIS A 169 16.66 14.67 -3.80
CA HIS A 169 17.45 15.48 -2.89
C HIS A 169 17.36 14.88 -1.48
N PHE A 170 18.42 15.02 -0.68
CA PHE A 170 18.41 14.73 0.76
C PHE A 170 19.49 15.56 1.44
N ASN A 171 19.12 16.26 2.51
CA ASN A 171 20.02 17.04 3.35
C ASN A 171 20.25 16.31 4.67
N ALA A 172 21.38 15.58 4.77
CA ALA A 172 21.71 14.77 5.94
C ALA A 172 21.90 15.57 7.25
N THR A 173 21.98 16.90 7.19
CA THR A 173 22.16 17.77 8.36
C THR A 173 20.84 18.09 9.07
N ASN A 174 19.73 18.20 8.33
CA ASN A 174 18.41 18.58 8.88
C ASN A 174 17.29 17.56 8.57
N GLY A 175 17.54 16.61 7.68
CA GLY A 175 16.60 15.55 7.28
C GLY A 175 15.78 15.84 6.02
N ASP A 176 15.74 17.10 5.52
CA ASP A 176 14.87 17.48 4.40
C ASP A 176 15.13 16.63 3.15
N ALA A 177 14.07 16.13 2.52
CA ALA A 177 14.14 15.19 1.40
C ALA A 177 13.16 15.54 0.28
N VAL A 178 13.59 15.33 -0.97
CA VAL A 178 12.70 15.29 -2.14
C VAL A 178 12.79 13.91 -2.75
N LEU A 179 11.69 13.16 -2.71
CA LEU A 179 11.62 11.77 -3.18
C LEU A 179 10.78 11.68 -4.46
N GLU A 180 11.38 11.16 -5.53
CA GLU A 180 10.70 10.88 -6.79
C GLU A 180 9.99 9.52 -6.72
N TYR A 181 8.68 9.50 -6.96
CA TYR A 181 7.85 8.30 -7.01
C TYR A 181 7.50 7.95 -8.46
N LYS A 182 7.75 6.70 -8.88
CA LYS A 182 7.51 6.21 -10.25
C LYS A 182 6.94 4.79 -10.29
N ASN A 183 5.88 4.56 -11.04
CA ASN A 183 5.40 3.19 -11.30
C ASN A 183 6.14 2.56 -12.50
N SER A 184 7.00 1.58 -12.22
CA SER A 184 8.03 1.01 -13.12
C SER A 184 7.60 0.74 -14.57
N LYS A 185 8.24 1.42 -15.54
CA LYS A 185 8.17 1.07 -16.98
C LYS A 185 9.24 0.04 -17.32
N ARG A 186 8.89 -1.25 -17.37
CA ARG A 186 9.27 -2.26 -18.40
C ARG A 186 8.89 -3.67 -17.93
N VAL A 187 8.09 -4.35 -18.74
CA VAL A 187 8.27 -5.77 -19.04
C VAL A 187 8.29 -5.84 -20.57
N ASN A 188 9.46 -6.13 -21.15
CA ASN A 188 9.58 -6.43 -22.58
C ASN A 188 9.49 -7.95 -22.73
N LEU A 189 8.27 -8.50 -22.65
CA LEU A 189 8.02 -9.87 -23.06
C LEU A 189 7.73 -9.89 -24.57
N GLN A 190 8.80 -10.03 -25.34
CA GLN A 190 8.76 -10.17 -26.79
C GLN A 190 8.34 -11.61 -27.15
N PHE A 191 7.07 -11.93 -26.93
CA PHE A 191 6.52 -13.22 -27.34
C PHE A 191 6.46 -13.31 -28.87
N ILE A 192 7.04 -14.40 -29.38
CA ILE A 192 7.01 -14.75 -30.80
C ILE A 192 5.56 -14.97 -31.24
N THR A 193 5.20 -14.44 -32.41
CA THR A 193 3.85 -14.57 -32.97
C THR A 193 3.50 -16.02 -33.32
N MET A 194 2.61 -16.62 -32.55
CA MET A 194 1.49 -17.40 -33.09
C MET A 194 0.22 -16.54 -32.92
N GLY A 195 -0.63 -16.31 -33.92
CA GLY A 195 -0.79 -17.02 -35.18
C GLY A 195 -2.06 -17.89 -35.10
N SER A 196 -3.04 -17.63 -35.98
CA SER A 196 -4.43 -18.13 -35.97
C SER A 196 -5.46 -17.24 -35.25
N TYR A 197 -6.74 -17.47 -35.56
CA TYR A 197 -7.98 -16.90 -34.97
C TYR A 197 -8.57 -15.57 -35.50
N VAL A 198 -8.25 -15.11 -36.73
CA VAL A 198 -9.13 -14.15 -37.47
C VAL A 198 -9.27 -14.47 -38.97
N VAL A 199 -9.34 -15.76 -39.34
CA VAL A 199 -9.65 -16.18 -40.73
C VAL A 199 -10.60 -17.40 -40.73
N ASN A 200 -11.85 -17.22 -40.29
CA ASN A 200 -12.89 -18.25 -40.46
C ASN A 200 -14.34 -17.73 -40.35
N LEU A 201 -14.65 -16.56 -40.93
CA LEU A 201 -16.04 -16.08 -41.08
C LEU A 201 -16.32 -15.28 -42.37
N PHE A 202 -15.49 -15.44 -43.41
CA PHE A 202 -15.66 -14.78 -44.72
C PHE A 202 -15.46 -15.71 -45.92
N LEU A 203 -15.43 -17.04 -45.69
CA LEU A 203 -15.29 -18.07 -46.73
C LEU A 203 -16.45 -19.08 -46.67
N ASN A 204 -17.67 -18.57 -46.77
CA ASN A 204 -18.82 -19.28 -47.34
C ASN A 204 -19.90 -18.27 -47.77
N LEU A 205 -20.80 -18.70 -48.67
CA LEU A 205 -21.91 -17.90 -49.22
C LEU A 205 -21.52 -16.67 -50.09
N THR A 206 -20.54 -16.84 -50.97
CA THR A 206 -20.54 -16.13 -52.27
C THR A 206 -21.19 -17.00 -53.35
N VAL A 207 -22.51 -17.19 -53.25
CA VAL A 207 -23.32 -17.86 -54.29
C VAL A 207 -24.46 -16.94 -54.72
N LEU A 208 -24.39 -16.49 -55.97
CA LEU A 208 -25.34 -15.69 -56.76
C LEU A 208 -25.38 -16.35 -58.16
N PRO A 209 -26.41 -16.16 -59.03
CA PRO A 209 -27.37 -15.04 -59.12
C PRO A 209 -28.79 -15.51 -58.70
N VAL A 210 -29.97 -14.99 -59.11
CA VAL A 210 -30.49 -14.07 -60.17
C VAL A 210 -31.77 -13.39 -59.59
N PHE A 211 -32.36 -12.30 -60.13
CA PHE A 211 -32.16 -11.45 -61.31
C PHE A 211 -32.32 -9.96 -60.92
N LEU A 212 -31.76 -9.02 -61.70
CA LEU A 212 -32.53 -7.92 -62.33
C LEU A 212 -31.69 -7.07 -63.31
N VAL A 213 -32.39 -6.47 -64.26
CA VAL A 213 -31.83 -5.74 -65.42
C VAL A 213 -31.84 -4.24 -65.18
N GLN A 214 -30.70 -3.59 -65.43
CA GLN A 214 -30.55 -2.30 -66.14
C GLN A 214 -29.12 -1.73 -65.97
N GLY A 215 -28.67 -0.94 -66.95
CA GLY A 215 -27.56 0.02 -66.83
C GLY A 215 -26.17 -0.52 -66.47
N GLN A 216 -25.38 -0.93 -67.46
CA GLN A 216 -23.97 -1.33 -67.29
C GLN A 216 -23.10 -0.22 -66.64
N ARG A 217 -23.40 1.07 -66.90
CA ARG A 217 -22.80 2.22 -66.20
C ARG A 217 -23.18 2.27 -64.72
N ARG A 218 -24.46 2.07 -64.35
CA ARG A 218 -24.91 2.04 -62.94
C ARG A 218 -24.25 0.92 -62.14
N LYS A 219 -24.08 -0.28 -62.73
CA LYS A 219 -23.40 -1.42 -62.06
C LYS A 219 -21.92 -1.14 -61.73
N LYS A 220 -21.19 -0.40 -62.57
CA LYS A 220 -19.83 0.08 -62.24
C LYS A 220 -19.86 1.12 -61.10
N MET A 221 -20.79 2.08 -61.19
CA MET A 221 -20.93 3.17 -60.20
C MET A 221 -21.24 2.63 -58.79
N VAL A 222 -22.23 1.74 -58.65
CA VAL A 222 -22.60 1.13 -57.36
C VAL A 222 -21.44 0.34 -56.74
N LYS A 223 -20.66 -0.40 -57.54
CA LYS A 223 -19.46 -1.08 -57.04
C LYS A 223 -18.41 -0.09 -56.53
N ALA A 224 -18.16 1.01 -57.25
CA ALA A 224 -17.22 2.05 -56.82
C ALA A 224 -17.68 2.73 -55.52
N THR A 225 -18.97 3.09 -55.41
CA THR A 225 -19.53 3.66 -54.18
C THR A 225 -19.42 2.71 -52.99
N LEU A 226 -19.69 1.41 -53.18
CA LEU A 226 -19.57 0.42 -52.10
C LEU A 226 -18.12 0.24 -51.63
N VAL A 227 -17.17 0.20 -52.56
CA VAL A 227 -15.73 0.13 -52.24
C VAL A 227 -15.27 1.37 -51.48
N LEU A 228 -15.68 2.57 -51.92
CA LEU A 228 -15.39 3.82 -51.20
C LEU A 228 -16.00 3.86 -49.79
N LEU A 229 -17.22 3.35 -49.61
CA LEU A 229 -17.88 3.25 -48.31
C LEU A 229 -17.13 2.31 -47.34
N VAL A 230 -16.66 1.16 -47.85
CA VAL A 230 -15.84 0.21 -47.06
C VAL A 230 -14.49 0.84 -46.70
N ILE A 231 -13.83 1.54 -47.64
CA ILE A 231 -12.58 2.24 -47.37
C ILE A 231 -12.78 3.36 -46.33
N SER A 232 -13.87 4.13 -46.39
CA SER A 232 -14.15 5.15 -45.37
C SER A 232 -14.47 4.54 -44.01
N LEU A 233 -15.20 3.43 -43.95
CA LEU A 233 -15.48 2.72 -42.68
C LEU A 233 -14.20 2.17 -42.05
N VAL A 234 -13.30 1.59 -42.85
CA VAL A 234 -11.97 1.12 -42.37
C VAL A 234 -11.11 2.31 -41.92
N GLY A 235 -11.09 3.41 -42.67
CA GLY A 235 -10.37 4.64 -42.29
C GLY A 235 -10.87 5.23 -40.97
N VAL A 236 -12.19 5.30 -40.77
CA VAL A 236 -12.82 5.76 -39.51
C VAL A 236 -12.54 4.79 -38.36
N MET A 237 -12.53 3.47 -38.58
CA MET A 237 -12.11 2.50 -37.55
C MET A 237 -10.63 2.62 -37.19
N GLN A 238 -9.77 3.01 -38.14
CA GLN A 238 -8.36 3.27 -37.89
C GLN A 238 -8.16 4.57 -37.08
N TRP A 239 -8.94 5.63 -37.35
CA TRP A 239 -8.92 6.88 -36.58
C TRP A 239 -9.60 6.76 -35.20
N ALA A 240 -10.59 5.89 -35.05
CA ALA A 240 -11.24 5.58 -33.76
C ALA A 240 -10.30 4.82 -32.80
N LYS A 241 -9.13 4.35 -33.27
CA LYS A 241 -8.08 3.77 -32.44
C LYS A 241 -6.93 4.77 -32.27
N SER A 242 -6.77 5.25 -31.02
CA SER A 242 -5.63 6.04 -30.51
C SER A 242 -5.79 7.57 -30.40
N THR A 243 -6.75 8.01 -29.58
CA THR A 243 -6.69 9.31 -28.87
C THR A 243 -6.41 9.13 -27.35
N ASN A 244 -5.46 8.25 -27.00
CA ASN A 244 -5.02 8.01 -25.61
C ASN A 244 -3.51 8.26 -25.45
N ALA A 245 -3.07 9.48 -25.72
CA ALA A 245 -1.71 9.96 -25.46
C ALA A 245 -1.63 10.70 -24.11
N GLU A 246 -1.84 10.00 -22.99
CA GLU A 246 -1.43 10.52 -21.67
C GLU A 246 0.08 10.27 -21.48
N SER A 247 0.88 11.33 -21.57
CA SER A 247 2.36 11.23 -21.57
C SER A 247 2.96 10.55 -20.32
N TRP A 248 2.24 10.59 -19.20
CA TRP A 248 2.68 10.08 -17.90
C TRP A 248 2.04 8.73 -17.49
N ALA A 249 0.98 8.28 -18.17
CA ALA A 249 0.20 7.11 -17.76
C ALA A 249 -0.08 6.11 -18.90
N SER A 250 -0.05 4.80 -18.61
CA SER A 250 -0.46 3.75 -19.56
C SER A 250 -0.99 2.50 -18.85
N ARG A 251 -1.89 1.78 -19.53
CA ARG A 251 -2.49 0.53 -19.05
C ARG A 251 -1.63 -0.68 -19.41
N LEU A 252 -1.67 -1.72 -18.57
CA LEU A 252 -1.22 -3.08 -18.87
C LEU A 252 -2.37 -4.07 -18.67
N GLU A 253 -2.27 -5.26 -19.26
CA GLU A 253 -2.98 -6.46 -18.79
C GLU A 253 -2.15 -7.11 -17.64
N ALA A 254 -2.76 -8.04 -16.89
CA ALA A 254 -2.11 -8.70 -15.74
C ALA A 254 -1.50 -10.05 -16.15
N GLU A 255 -0.41 -10.44 -15.48
CA GLU A 255 0.25 -11.73 -15.64
C GLU A 255 -0.30 -12.77 -14.64
N LYS A 256 0.19 -14.01 -14.70
CA LYS A 256 -0.28 -15.11 -13.84
C LYS A 256 0.36 -15.02 -12.45
N GLU A 257 -0.47 -14.98 -11.42
CA GLU A 257 -0.06 -14.97 -10.02
C GLU A 257 0.62 -16.29 -9.60
N ASN A 258 1.58 -16.18 -8.69
CA ASN A 258 2.26 -17.27 -8.01
C ASN A 258 1.74 -17.41 -6.57
N VAL A 259 1.97 -18.58 -5.97
CA VAL A 259 1.75 -18.82 -4.54
C VAL A 259 3.07 -19.28 -3.92
N THR A 260 3.42 -18.70 -2.79
CA THR A 260 4.65 -19.02 -2.05
C THR A 260 4.33 -19.25 -0.58
N ASN A 261 4.88 -20.33 -0.01
CA ASN A 261 4.91 -20.55 1.43
C ASN A 261 6.31 -20.17 1.96
N LEU A 262 6.36 -19.46 3.09
CA LEU A 262 7.59 -19.04 3.77
C LEU A 262 7.51 -19.47 5.23
N GLN A 263 8.60 -19.97 5.78
CA GLN A 263 8.71 -20.35 7.19
C GLN A 263 10.00 -19.79 7.78
N PHE A 264 9.90 -19.12 8.92
CA PHE A 264 11.01 -18.46 9.61
C PHE A 264 10.66 -18.17 11.08
N TYR A 265 11.66 -17.88 11.89
CA TYR A 265 11.51 -17.46 13.28
C TYR A 265 11.87 -15.98 13.44
N PHE A 266 11.07 -15.28 14.24
CA PHE A 266 11.18 -13.87 14.59
C PHE A 266 11.58 -13.76 16.06
N HIS A 267 12.56 -12.91 16.38
CA HIS A 267 13.15 -12.77 17.72
C HIS A 267 13.01 -11.33 18.22
N ASP A 268 12.05 -11.10 19.11
CA ASP A 268 11.76 -9.81 19.75
C ASP A 268 12.64 -9.70 21.00
N ILE A 269 13.58 -8.75 21.06
CA ILE A 269 14.55 -8.62 22.17
C ILE A 269 14.45 -7.21 22.74
N LEU A 270 13.85 -7.08 23.91
CA LEU A 270 13.64 -5.81 24.63
C LEU A 270 14.74 -5.59 25.68
N SER A 271 15.32 -6.69 26.18
CA SER A 271 16.28 -6.74 27.27
C SER A 271 17.75 -6.56 26.85
N GLY A 272 18.67 -6.82 27.77
CA GLY A 272 20.10 -6.82 27.52
C GLY A 272 20.71 -5.46 27.20
N LYS A 273 21.90 -5.49 26.59
CA LYS A 273 22.64 -4.30 26.14
C LYS A 273 22.32 -3.88 24.71
N ASN A 274 21.96 -4.86 23.87
CA ASN A 274 21.73 -4.70 22.43
C ASN A 274 20.28 -5.13 22.09
N PRO A 275 19.26 -4.40 22.57
CA PRO A 275 17.86 -4.71 22.31
C PRO A 275 17.53 -4.50 20.82
N THR A 276 16.76 -5.40 20.23
CA THR A 276 16.26 -5.26 18.85
C THR A 276 14.92 -4.53 18.78
N ALA A 277 14.16 -4.54 19.88
CA ALA A 277 12.95 -3.75 20.07
C ALA A 277 13.10 -2.72 21.20
N ILE A 278 12.64 -1.49 20.97
CA ILE A 278 12.71 -0.40 21.95
C ILE A 278 11.39 0.36 22.08
N LYS A 279 11.03 0.74 23.31
CA LYS A 279 9.84 1.54 23.56
C LYS A 279 10.01 2.97 23.04
N VAL A 280 9.01 3.46 22.31
CA VAL A 280 9.00 4.80 21.69
C VAL A 280 7.85 5.68 22.17
N ALA A 281 6.77 5.09 22.69
CA ALA A 281 5.69 5.80 23.36
C ALA A 281 5.02 4.90 24.43
N GLN A 282 4.42 5.52 25.43
CA GLN A 282 3.54 4.89 26.42
C GLN A 282 2.64 5.96 27.06
N PRO A 283 1.56 5.57 27.76
CA PRO A 283 0.81 6.46 28.66
C PRO A 283 1.68 6.98 29.83
N SER A 284 1.11 7.85 30.68
CA SER A 284 1.80 8.34 31.90
C SER A 284 2.33 7.18 32.75
N ALA A 285 3.46 7.42 33.45
CA ALA A 285 4.14 6.43 34.28
C ALA A 285 3.24 5.83 35.39
N ASP A 286 2.20 6.56 35.83
CA ASP A 286 1.24 6.10 36.83
C ASP A 286 0.24 5.06 36.28
N ASN A 287 0.16 4.88 34.96
CA ASN A 287 -0.81 3.99 34.32
C ASN A 287 -0.37 2.52 34.42
N LYS A 288 -0.77 1.86 35.51
CA LYS A 288 -0.55 0.43 35.78
C LYS A 288 -1.48 -0.47 34.95
N SER A 289 -1.47 -0.32 33.63
CA SER A 289 -2.22 -1.18 32.71
C SER A 289 -1.62 -2.60 32.67
N PRO A 290 -2.38 -3.66 33.01
CA PRO A 290 -1.88 -5.04 32.97
C PRO A 290 -1.68 -5.58 31.55
N THR A 291 -2.23 -4.90 30.54
CA THR A 291 -2.05 -5.21 29.11
C THR A 291 -1.06 -4.26 28.43
N LEU A 292 -0.44 -3.34 29.19
CA LEU A 292 0.42 -2.25 28.70
C LEU A 292 -0.27 -1.32 27.66
N PHE A 293 -1.61 -1.27 27.65
CA PHE A 293 -2.42 -0.57 26.64
C PHE A 293 -1.92 0.84 26.31
N GLY A 294 -1.72 1.13 25.01
CA GLY A 294 -1.18 2.39 24.51
C GLY A 294 0.36 2.46 24.49
N SER A 295 1.08 1.44 24.97
CA SER A 295 2.53 1.33 24.75
C SER A 295 2.82 1.01 23.29
N ILE A 296 3.84 1.64 22.71
CA ILE A 296 4.32 1.43 21.33
C ILE A 296 5.81 1.12 21.36
N MET A 297 6.18 0.05 20.65
CA MET A 297 7.52 -0.47 20.47
C MET A 297 7.95 -0.31 19.02
N MET A 298 9.19 0.14 18.82
CA MET A 298 9.95 0.02 17.58
C MET A 298 10.57 -1.37 17.50
N ALA A 299 10.64 -1.95 16.31
CA ALA A 299 11.32 -3.21 16.03
C ALA A 299 12.28 -3.09 14.85
N ASP A 300 13.47 -3.67 15.02
CA ASP A 300 14.39 -4.06 13.95
C ASP A 300 14.96 -5.43 14.32
N ASP A 301 14.13 -6.46 14.23
CA ASP A 301 14.34 -7.80 14.77
C ASP A 301 14.92 -8.76 13.72
N PRO A 302 15.84 -9.68 14.07
CA PRO A 302 16.37 -10.66 13.13
C PRO A 302 15.32 -11.74 12.79
N LEU A 303 15.40 -12.25 11.56
CA LEU A 303 14.67 -13.44 11.11
C LEU A 303 15.65 -14.57 10.81
N THR A 304 15.34 -15.79 11.24
CA THR A 304 16.19 -16.99 11.06
C THR A 304 15.42 -18.21 10.55
N GLU A 305 16.12 -19.21 10.04
CA GLU A 305 15.53 -20.49 9.60
C GLU A 305 15.02 -21.35 10.77
N GLY A 306 15.69 -21.31 11.93
CA GLY A 306 15.35 -22.08 13.13
C GLY A 306 15.08 -21.22 14.36
N PRO A 307 14.55 -21.80 15.45
CA PRO A 307 14.26 -21.06 16.69
C PRO A 307 15.51 -20.68 17.48
N ASP A 308 16.66 -21.26 17.18
CA ASP A 308 17.95 -20.88 17.77
C ASP A 308 18.40 -19.51 17.19
N PRO A 309 18.70 -18.49 18.02
CA PRO A 309 19.20 -17.19 17.53
C PRO A 309 20.53 -17.25 16.77
N SER A 310 21.29 -18.35 16.87
CA SER A 310 22.50 -18.61 16.09
C SER A 310 22.26 -19.33 14.76
N SER A 311 21.01 -19.76 14.48
CA SER A 311 20.64 -20.38 13.21
C SER A 311 20.69 -19.37 12.04
N LYS A 312 20.72 -19.88 10.80
CA LYS A 312 20.96 -19.08 9.60
C LYS A 312 19.98 -17.88 9.49
N PRO A 313 20.48 -16.64 9.38
CA PRO A 313 19.63 -15.47 9.20
C PRO A 313 19.07 -15.40 7.78
N VAL A 314 17.79 -15.05 7.65
CA VAL A 314 17.07 -14.95 6.37
C VAL A 314 16.54 -13.54 6.07
N GLY A 315 16.55 -12.64 7.05
CA GLY A 315 16.05 -11.28 6.89
C GLY A 315 15.94 -10.51 8.21
N ARG A 316 15.16 -9.43 8.21
CA ARG A 316 14.76 -8.66 9.41
C ARG A 316 13.29 -8.29 9.37
N ALA A 317 12.64 -8.21 10.53
CA ALA A 317 11.33 -7.59 10.69
C ALA A 317 11.51 -6.15 11.19
N GLN A 318 11.07 -5.18 10.39
CA GLN A 318 11.20 -3.76 10.68
C GLN A 318 9.83 -3.09 10.71
N GLY A 319 9.55 -2.32 11.76
CA GLY A 319 8.23 -1.69 11.94
C GLY A 319 7.92 -1.35 13.39
N ILE A 320 6.63 -1.38 13.72
CA ILE A 320 6.12 -1.16 15.08
C ILE A 320 5.14 -2.23 15.51
N TYR A 321 5.09 -2.44 16.82
CA TYR A 321 3.94 -3.05 17.48
C TYR A 321 3.48 -2.20 18.65
N GLY A 322 2.21 -2.31 19.02
CA GLY A 322 1.67 -1.59 20.17
C GLY A 322 0.54 -2.33 20.86
N SER A 323 0.42 -2.15 22.18
CA SER A 323 -0.62 -2.82 22.97
C SER A 323 -1.97 -2.17 22.72
N ALA A 324 -2.83 -2.85 21.96
CA ALA A 324 -4.14 -2.37 21.51
C ALA A 324 -5.32 -3.00 22.28
N GLY A 325 -5.09 -4.09 23.02
CA GLY A 325 -6.08 -4.69 23.90
C GLY A 325 -6.16 -3.99 25.27
N GLN A 326 -7.36 -3.61 25.70
CA GLN A 326 -7.62 -3.11 27.05
C GLN A 326 -7.85 -4.24 28.06
N ASN A 327 -8.43 -5.36 27.61
CA ASN A 327 -8.85 -6.48 28.46
C ASN A 327 -7.99 -7.74 28.27
N GLU A 328 -7.11 -7.75 27.27
CA GLU A 328 -6.24 -8.86 26.89
C GLU A 328 -4.90 -8.30 26.35
N LEU A 329 -3.82 -9.08 26.41
CA LEU A 329 -2.57 -8.72 25.73
C LEU A 329 -2.69 -8.98 24.23
N ALA A 330 -3.37 -8.07 23.54
CA ALA A 330 -3.45 -8.03 22.09
C ALA A 330 -2.63 -6.85 21.54
N LEU A 331 -1.67 -7.17 20.69
CA LEU A 331 -0.88 -6.19 19.96
C LEU A 331 -1.57 -5.82 18.65
N ILE A 332 -1.39 -4.59 18.18
CA ILE A 332 -1.47 -4.26 16.75
C ILE A 332 -0.05 -4.40 16.19
N MET A 333 0.14 -5.26 15.19
CA MET A 333 1.41 -5.42 14.48
C MET A 333 1.35 -4.62 13.19
N ALA A 334 2.37 -3.80 12.92
CA ALA A 334 2.60 -3.15 11.64
C ALA A 334 4.06 -3.39 11.24
N MET A 335 4.30 -4.52 10.57
CA MET A 335 5.64 -5.06 10.30
C MET A 335 5.94 -5.23 8.82
N ASN A 336 7.21 -5.08 8.47
CA ASN A 336 7.76 -5.41 7.16
C ASN A 336 8.87 -6.46 7.32
N PHE A 337 8.64 -7.66 6.79
CA PHE A 337 9.62 -8.74 6.78
C PHE A 337 10.45 -8.60 5.50
N ALA A 338 11.65 -8.04 5.63
CA ALA A 338 12.58 -7.80 4.53
C ALA A 338 13.61 -8.94 4.49
N PHE A 339 13.60 -9.70 3.39
CA PHE A 339 14.45 -10.88 3.24
C PHE A 339 15.81 -10.52 2.65
N THR A 340 16.86 -11.18 3.14
CA THR A 340 18.26 -10.96 2.74
C THR A 340 18.94 -12.23 2.22
N ASP A 341 18.24 -13.35 2.17
CA ASP A 341 18.77 -14.66 1.77
C ASP A 341 18.08 -15.24 0.51
N GLY A 342 18.81 -16.12 -0.18
CA GLY A 342 18.30 -16.90 -1.31
C GLY A 342 17.73 -16.04 -2.44
N ILE A 343 16.70 -16.56 -3.12
CA ILE A 343 16.01 -15.85 -4.21
C ILE A 343 15.17 -14.66 -3.73
N TYR A 344 14.89 -14.56 -2.41
CA TYR A 344 14.03 -13.53 -1.84
C TYR A 344 14.80 -12.29 -1.40
N ASN A 345 16.14 -12.31 -1.45
CA ASN A 345 17.00 -11.18 -1.08
C ASN A 345 16.56 -9.86 -1.75
N GLY A 346 16.35 -8.82 -0.95
CA GLY A 346 15.87 -7.50 -1.39
C GLY A 346 14.34 -7.42 -1.60
N SER A 347 13.60 -8.52 -1.43
CA SER A 347 12.13 -8.54 -1.44
C SER A 347 11.57 -8.38 -0.03
N CYS A 348 10.37 -7.83 0.08
CA CYS A 348 9.71 -7.60 1.37
C CYS A 348 8.24 -7.99 1.30
N ILE A 349 7.68 -8.45 2.43
CA ILE A 349 6.23 -8.55 2.65
C ILE A 349 5.80 -7.67 3.82
N SER A 350 4.60 -7.13 3.73
CA SER A 350 4.05 -6.17 4.69
C SER A 350 2.84 -6.77 5.39
N LEU A 351 2.87 -6.78 6.72
CA LEU A 351 1.84 -7.34 7.61
C LEU A 351 1.24 -6.24 8.48
N LEU A 352 -0.09 -6.19 8.55
CA LEU A 352 -0.82 -5.22 9.37
C LEU A 352 -2.04 -5.89 10.00
N GLY A 353 -1.99 -6.22 11.30
CA GLY A 353 -3.06 -7.00 11.92
C GLY A 353 -2.98 -7.15 13.45
N LYS A 354 -4.11 -7.56 14.04
CA LYS A 354 -4.22 -7.87 15.47
C LYS A 354 -3.49 -9.18 15.78
N ASN A 355 -2.61 -9.15 16.77
CA ASN A 355 -1.86 -10.27 17.30
C ASN A 355 -2.26 -10.50 18.77
N PRO A 356 -3.27 -11.35 19.07
CA PRO A 356 -3.66 -11.69 20.43
C PRO A 356 -2.59 -12.62 21.03
N ALA A 357 -1.54 -12.05 21.63
CA ALA A 357 -0.25 -12.72 21.84
C ALA A 357 -0.33 -14.01 22.69
N MET A 358 -1.30 -14.08 23.59
CA MET A 358 -1.54 -15.24 24.47
C MET A 358 -2.24 -16.42 23.77
N ASN A 359 -2.79 -16.23 22.55
CA ASN A 359 -3.38 -17.32 21.78
C ASN A 359 -2.27 -18.18 21.16
N PRO A 360 -2.38 -19.52 21.15
CA PRO A 360 -1.31 -20.41 20.69
C PRO A 360 -1.06 -20.33 19.18
N VAL A 361 -2.10 -20.04 18.40
CA VAL A 361 -2.07 -19.89 16.94
C VAL A 361 -2.80 -18.61 16.56
N ARG A 362 -2.19 -17.78 15.71
CA ARG A 362 -2.62 -16.40 15.46
C ARG A 362 -2.50 -16.07 13.97
N GLU A 363 -3.62 -15.74 13.32
CA GLU A 363 -3.62 -15.33 11.90
C GLU A 363 -3.56 -13.80 11.77
N MET A 364 -2.70 -13.32 10.87
CA MET A 364 -2.54 -11.90 10.53
C MET A 364 -2.41 -11.73 9.01
N PRO A 365 -3.04 -10.71 8.38
CA PRO A 365 -3.03 -10.59 6.93
C PRO A 365 -1.72 -10.01 6.40
N ILE A 366 -1.26 -10.54 5.26
CA ILE A 366 -0.27 -9.91 4.39
C ILE A 366 -1.02 -8.94 3.48
N VAL A 367 -0.68 -7.65 3.59
CA VAL A 367 -1.39 -6.52 2.95
C VAL A 367 -0.64 -5.92 1.75
N GLY A 368 0.62 -6.30 1.55
CA GLY A 368 1.43 -5.86 0.41
C GLY A 368 2.82 -6.49 0.40
N GLY A 369 3.64 -6.06 -0.56
CA GLY A 369 5.04 -6.46 -0.67
C GLY A 369 5.76 -5.81 -1.87
N THR A 370 7.06 -6.08 -1.99
CA THR A 370 7.98 -5.47 -2.96
C THR A 370 8.99 -6.49 -3.51
N GLY A 371 9.71 -6.14 -4.59
CA GLY A 371 10.70 -7.04 -5.20
C GLY A 371 10.02 -8.18 -5.96
N LEU A 372 10.20 -9.43 -5.50
CA LEU A 372 9.39 -10.55 -5.98
C LEU A 372 7.92 -10.42 -5.53
N PHE A 373 7.68 -10.03 -4.28
CA PHE A 373 6.34 -10.00 -3.67
C PHE A 373 5.51 -8.75 -4.02
N ARG A 374 5.66 -8.20 -5.22
CA ARG A 374 4.81 -7.08 -5.68
C ARG A 374 3.34 -7.54 -5.74
N PHE A 375 2.41 -6.62 -5.49
CA PHE A 375 0.96 -6.90 -5.42
C PHE A 375 0.54 -7.93 -4.34
N ALA A 376 1.47 -8.37 -3.48
CA ALA A 376 1.26 -9.46 -2.55
C ALA A 376 0.02 -9.30 -1.66
N ARG A 377 -0.64 -10.44 -1.43
CA ARG A 377 -1.71 -10.61 -0.44
C ARG A 377 -1.58 -11.99 0.20
N GLY A 378 -2.18 -12.18 1.36
CA GLY A 378 -2.25 -13.50 1.97
C GLY A 378 -2.40 -13.43 3.47
N TYR A 379 -1.84 -14.42 4.16
CA TYR A 379 -1.92 -14.53 5.61
C TYR A 379 -0.64 -15.14 6.19
N ALA A 380 -0.34 -14.75 7.41
CA ALA A 380 0.71 -15.29 8.26
C ALA A 380 0.05 -15.97 9.47
N VAL A 381 0.41 -17.22 9.71
CA VAL A 381 0.10 -17.96 10.93
C VAL A 381 1.31 -17.87 11.85
N ALA A 382 1.14 -17.26 13.02
CA ALA A 382 2.18 -17.11 14.02
C ALA A 382 1.91 -17.98 15.25
N GLN A 383 2.96 -18.60 15.78
CA GLN A 383 2.95 -19.41 17.00
C GLN A 383 4.13 -19.00 17.88
N THR A 384 3.88 -18.75 19.17
CA THR A 384 4.96 -18.46 20.13
C THR A 384 5.73 -19.74 20.42
N TYR A 385 7.04 -19.72 20.19
CA TYR A 385 7.96 -20.82 20.52
C TYR A 385 8.52 -20.65 21.94
N TRP A 386 8.89 -19.42 22.30
CA TRP A 386 9.38 -19.05 23.63
C TRP A 386 8.99 -17.60 23.96
N LEU A 387 8.85 -17.30 25.25
CA LEU A 387 8.54 -15.98 25.79
C LEU A 387 9.03 -15.92 27.25
N ASP A 388 9.87 -14.95 27.59
CA ASP A 388 10.07 -14.53 28.98
C ASP A 388 9.10 -13.39 29.32
N VAL A 389 8.11 -13.68 30.18
CA VAL A 389 7.12 -12.71 30.65
C VAL A 389 7.70 -11.60 31.55
N THR A 390 8.95 -11.73 31.99
CA THR A 390 9.66 -10.76 32.85
C THR A 390 10.29 -9.63 32.05
N THR A 391 10.95 -9.99 30.93
CA THR A 391 11.60 -9.04 30.02
C THR A 391 10.70 -8.61 28.86
N GLY A 392 9.80 -9.50 28.43
CA GLY A 392 9.06 -9.40 27.19
C GLY A 392 9.77 -10.05 25.99
N ASP A 393 11.00 -10.54 26.15
CA ASP A 393 11.77 -11.16 25.07
C ASP A 393 11.05 -12.42 24.55
N ALA A 394 10.95 -12.58 23.23
CA ALA A 394 10.12 -13.62 22.61
C ALA A 394 10.69 -14.20 21.31
N ILE A 395 10.43 -15.49 21.08
CA ILE A 395 10.74 -16.18 19.82
C ILE A 395 9.42 -16.70 19.24
N VAL A 396 9.09 -16.30 18.01
CA VAL A 396 7.82 -16.60 17.33
C VAL A 396 8.09 -17.25 15.99
N GLY A 397 7.58 -18.47 15.79
CA GLY A 397 7.57 -19.13 14.50
C GLY A 397 6.46 -18.54 13.62
N TYR A 398 6.79 -18.23 12.37
CA TYR A 398 5.87 -17.73 11.35
C TYR A 398 5.79 -18.73 10.18
N ASN A 399 4.56 -19.03 9.76
CA ASN A 399 4.26 -19.75 8.52
C ASN A 399 3.36 -18.86 7.66
N VAL A 400 3.87 -18.38 6.52
CA VAL A 400 3.23 -17.35 5.71
C VAL A 400 2.89 -17.88 4.33
N THR A 401 1.64 -17.70 3.90
CA THR A 401 1.19 -17.99 2.54
C THR A 401 0.92 -16.68 1.80
N VAL A 402 1.64 -16.46 0.70
CA VAL A 402 1.62 -15.22 -0.10
C VAL A 402 1.22 -15.53 -1.54
N VAL A 403 0.29 -14.74 -2.09
CA VAL A 403 -0.09 -14.72 -3.50
C VAL A 403 0.37 -13.40 -4.13
N HIS A 404 1.17 -13.46 -5.19
CA HIS A 404 1.87 -12.33 -5.83
C HIS A 404 1.94 -12.48 -7.36
#